data_AF-A0A349EQP4-F1
#
_entry.id   AF-A0A349EQP4-F1
#
_cell.length_a   1.000
_cell.length_b   1.000
_cell.length_c   1.000
_cell.angle_alpha   90.00
_cell.angle_beta   90.00
_cell.angle_gamma   90.00
#
_symmetry.space_group_name_H-M   'P 1'
#
loop_
_entity.id
_entity.type
_entity.pdbx_description
1 polymer ?
#
loop_
_entity_poly.entity_id
_entity_poly.type
_entity_poly.pdbx_seq_one_letter_code
_entity_poly.pdbx_strand_id
1 'polypeptide(L)' 'MDGLLELEVSVGIALFSHAVPSAEGAFFHPRGTKERRTVAASDFVPCLDNYYLKLLLLARRFLLGERDLLII' A
#
# COMPACT_ATOMS: atom_id res chain seq x y z
N MET A 1 -17.50 7.31 7.03
CA MET A 1 -16.90 6.30 6.14
C MET A 1 -15.73 6.98 5.47
N ASP A 2 -14.54 6.48 5.74
CA ASP A 2 -13.30 7.01 5.18
C ASP A 2 -13.21 6.53 3.72
N GLY A 3 -12.91 7.45 2.79
CA GLY A 3 -12.75 7.13 1.37
C GLY A 3 -11.47 6.34 1.08
N LEU A 4 -11.32 5.86 -0.15
CA LEU A 4 -10.16 5.08 -0.58
C LEU A 4 -9.21 5.93 -1.42
N LEU A 5 -7.91 5.80 -1.21
CA LEU A 5 -6.89 6.41 -2.06
C LEU A 5 -6.34 5.35 -3.02
N GLU A 6 -6.44 5.61 -4.32
CA GLU A 6 -5.84 4.81 -5.38
C GLU A 6 -4.55 5.47 -5.86
N LEU A 7 -3.48 4.67 -5.88
CA LEU A 7 -2.14 5.05 -6.31
C LEU A 7 -1.51 3.87 -7.06
N GLU A 8 -0.56 4.16 -7.95
CA GLU A 8 0.34 3.11 -8.42
C GLU A 8 1.13 2.52 -7.26
N VAL A 9 1.32 1.20 -7.27
CA VAL A 9 2.02 0.48 -6.19
C VAL A 9 3.44 1.01 -5.99
N SER A 10 4.16 1.29 -7.08
CA SER A 10 5.50 1.89 -7.08
C SER A 10 5.54 3.24 -6.36
N VAL A 11 4.54 4.09 -6.60
CA VAL A 11 4.39 5.42 -5.98
C VAL A 11 4.08 5.28 -4.49
N GLY A 12 3.19 4.35 -4.12
CA GLY A 12 2.89 4.05 -2.71
C GLY A 12 4.11 3.57 -1.93
N ILE A 13 4.96 2.72 -2.54
CA ILE A 13 6.23 2.28 -1.94
C ILE A 13 7.20 3.46 -1.77
N ALA A 14 7.30 4.35 -2.76
CA ALA A 14 8.18 5.52 -2.70
C ALA A 14 7.74 6.51 -1.61
N LEU A 15 6.42 6.72 -1.44
CA LEU A 15 5.86 7.52 -0.35
C LEU A 15 6.17 6.88 1.01
N PHE A 16 5.92 5.58 1.17
CA PHE A 16 6.15 4.87 2.43
C PHE A 16 7.62 4.86 2.86
N SER A 17 8.53 4.72 1.91
CA SER A 17 9.98 4.75 2.16
C SER A 17 10.55 6.17 2.32
N HIS A 18 9.71 7.21 2.30
CA HIS A 18 10.10 8.62 2.29
C HIS A 18 11.07 9.00 1.15
N ALA A 19 11.11 8.21 0.08
CA ALA A 19 11.92 8.50 -1.11
C ALA A 19 11.34 9.69 -1.91
N VAL A 20 10.04 9.93 -1.80
CA VAL A 20 9.37 11.13 -2.31
C VAL A 20 8.56 11.81 -1.19
N PRO A 21 8.51 13.15 -1.14
CA PRO A 21 7.81 13.88 -0.08
C PRO A 21 6.29 13.85 -0.22
N SER A 22 5.78 13.68 -1.43
CA SER A 22 4.35 13.66 -1.76
C SER A 22 4.09 12.98 -3.10
N ALA A 23 2.87 12.51 -3.32
CA ALA A 23 2.41 12.04 -4.63
C ALA A 23 0.95 12.39 -4.90
N GLU A 24 0.58 12.47 -6.17
CA GLU A 24 -0.82 12.57 -6.60
C GLU A 24 -1.45 11.18 -6.68
N GLY A 25 -2.65 11.06 -6.12
CA GLY A 25 -3.50 9.89 -6.26
C GLY A 25 -4.94 10.28 -6.54
N ALA A 26 -5.77 9.27 -6.78
CA ALA A 26 -7.20 9.47 -6.91
C ALA A 26 -7.91 9.06 -5.62
N PHE A 27 -8.65 9.99 -5.03
CA PHE A 27 -9.46 9.73 -3.85
C PHE A 27 -10.88 9.39 -4.26
N PHE A 28 -11.36 8.23 -3.80
CA PHE A 28 -12.70 7.72 -3.99
C PHE A 28 -13.52 7.98 -2.74
N HIS A 29 -14.45 8.91 -2.85
CA HIS A 29 -15.42 9.16 -1.81
C HIS A 29 -16.43 8.01 -1.72
N PRO A 30 -16.98 7.72 -0.53
CA PRO A 30 -18.02 6.70 -0.37
C PRO A 30 -19.27 6.91 -1.23
N ARG A 31 -19.48 8.15 -1.71
CA ARG A 31 -20.59 8.53 -2.60
C ARG A 31 -20.28 8.32 -4.09
N GLY A 32 -19.14 7.71 -4.42
CA GLY A 32 -18.73 7.39 -5.78
C GLY A 32 -18.05 8.52 -6.55
N THR A 33 -17.84 9.68 -5.93
CA THR A 33 -17.09 10.78 -6.56
C THR A 33 -15.59 10.50 -6.48
N LYS A 34 -14.89 10.71 -7.61
CA LYS A 34 -13.44 10.59 -7.75
C LYS A 34 -12.83 11.97 -7.88
N GLU A 35 -11.83 12.29 -7.07
CA GLU A 35 -11.07 13.54 -7.18
C GLU A 35 -9.56 13.27 -7.17
N ARG A 36 -8.78 14.15 -7.78
CA ARG A 36 -7.32 14.11 -7.62
C ARG A 36 -6.96 14.73 -6.29
N ARG A 37 -6.05 14.08 -5.57
CA ARG A 37 -5.58 14.53 -4.27
C ARG A 37 -4.09 14.30 -4.14
N THR A 38 -3.36 15.30 -3.67
CA THR A 38 -1.96 15.16 -3.27
C THR A 38 -1.90 14.65 -1.84
N VAL A 39 -1.08 13.63 -1.60
CA VAL A 39 -0.86 13.03 -0.28
C VAL A 39 0.61 13.16 0.09
N ALA A 40 0.87 13.69 1.28
CA ALA A 40 2.21 13.80 1.83
C ALA A 40 2.67 12.47 2.45
N ALA A 41 3.97 12.20 2.42
CA ALA A 41 4.54 10.99 3.02
C ALA A 41 4.23 10.90 4.53
N SER A 42 4.12 12.02 5.24
CA SER A 42 3.75 12.06 6.67
C SER A 42 2.33 11.57 6.94
N ASP A 43 1.43 11.73 5.98
CA ASP A 43 0.01 11.40 6.10
C ASP A 43 -0.30 10.02 5.51
N PHE A 44 0.70 9.40 4.87
CA PHE A 44 0.60 8.09 4.24
C PHE A 44 0.97 6.99 5.23
N VAL A 45 0.00 6.56 6.03
CA VAL A 45 0.12 5.38 6.90
C VAL A 45 -0.41 4.18 6.12
N PRO A 46 0.44 3.26 5.64
CA PRO A 46 -0.06 2.06 4.98
C PRO A 46 -0.83 1.22 6.01
N CYS A 47 -2.14 1.09 5.80
CA CYS A 47 -2.93 0.03 6.41
C CYS A 47 -2.59 -1.28 5.68
N LEU A 48 -1.42 -1.84 5.99
CA LEU A 48 -1.11 -3.22 5.65
C LEU A 48 -1.99 -4.09 6.54
N ASP A 49 -3.08 -4.61 5.97
CA ASP A 49 -3.78 -5.72 6.61
C ASP A 49 -2.75 -6.83 6.88
N ASN A 50 -2.70 -7.31 8.12
CA ASN A 50 -1.81 -8.39 8.51
C ASN A 50 -1.97 -9.61 7.60
N TYR A 51 -3.15 -9.81 7.02
CA TYR A 51 -3.41 -10.83 6.01
C TYR A 51 -2.55 -10.61 4.74
N TYR A 52 -2.56 -9.42 4.15
CA TYR A 52 -1.79 -9.13 2.95
C TYR A 52 -0.28 -9.07 3.22
N LEU A 53 0.13 -8.59 4.40
CA LEU A 53 1.54 -8.63 4.81
C LEU A 53 2.05 -10.08 4.91
N LYS A 54 1.26 -10.98 5.50
CA LYS A 54 1.58 -12.41 5.55
C LYS A 54 1.72 -13.01 4.15
N LEU A 55 0.79 -12.72 3.25
CA LEU A 55 0.87 -13.18 1.86
C LEU A 55 2.13 -12.66 1.14
N LEU A 56 2.47 -11.38 1.33
CA LEU A 56 3.68 -10.78 0.74
C LEU A 56 4.95 -11.46 1.27
N LEU A 57 5.02 -11.72 2.58
CA LEU A 57 6.15 -12.39 3.22
C LEU A 57 6.30 -13.83 2.73
N LEU A 58 5.20 -14.58 2.63
CA LEU A 58 5.19 -15.96 2.10
C LEU A 58 5.63 -15.98 0.63
N ALA A 59 5.12 -15.05 -0.20
CA ALA A 59 5.52 -14.94 -1.60
C ALA A 59 7.03 -14.62 -1.75
N ARG A 60 7.55 -13.69 -0.95
CA ARG A 60 8.99 -13.38 -0.93
C ARG A 60 9.84 -14.60 -0.55
N ARG A 61 9.47 -15.31 0.52
CA ARG A 61 10.18 -16.51 0.99
C ARG A 61 10.19 -17.61 -0.07
N PHE A 62 9.05 -17.87 -0.70
CA PHE A 62 8.93 -18.81 -1.81
C PHE A 62 9.86 -18.44 -2.99
N LEU A 63 9.84 -17.17 -3.41
CA LEU A 63 10.69 -16.68 -4.52
C LEU A 63 12.20 -16.72 -4.20
N LEU A 64 12.57 -16.71 -2.91
CA LEU A 64 13.95 -16.87 -2.45
C LEU A 64 14.34 -18.34 -2.19
N GLY A 65 13.45 -19.29 -2.50
CA GLY A 65 13.72 -20.73 -2.38
C GLY A 65 13.54 -21.29 -0.98
N GLU A 66 13.00 -20.52 -0.03
CA GLU A 66 12.62 -21.02 1.29
C GLU A 66 11.33 -21.86 1.16
N ARG A 67 11.42 -23.17 1.39
CA ARG A 67 10.31 -24.13 1.18
C ARG A 67 9.59 -24.56 2.44
N ASP A 68 10.06 -24.17 3.62
CA ASP A 68 9.38 -24.44 4.90
C ASP A 68 8.21 -23.47 5.07
N LEU A 69 7.19 -23.65 4.24
CA LEU A 69 5.89 -22.99 4.31
C LEU A 69 5.02 -23.68 5.35
N LEU A 70 5.50 -23.77 6.59
CA LEU A 70 4.71 -24.32 7.69
C LEU A 70 4.66 -23.31 8.83
N ILE A 71 3.43 -22.85 9.04
CA ILE A 71 2.87 -22.07 10.16
C ILE A 71 2.82 -20.54 9.93
N ILE A 72 1.57 -20.06 9.90
CA ILE A 72 1.13 -18.68 10.14
C ILE A 72 0.63 -18.60 11.58
#